data_AF-A0A7S2G1Z2-F1
#
_entry.id   AF-A0A7S2G1Z2-F1
#
_cell.length_a   1.000
_cell.length_b   1.000
_cell.length_c   1.000
_cell.angle_alpha   90.00
_cell.angle_beta   90.00
_cell.angle_gamma   90.00
#
_symmetry.space_group_name_H-M   'P 1'
#
loop_
_entity.id
_entity.type
_entity.pdbx_description
1 polymer ?
#
loop_
_entity_poly.entity_id
_entity_poly.type
_entity_poly.pdbx_seq_one_letter_code
_entity_poly.pdbx_strand_id
1 'polypeptide(L)'
;CEEALVRAGLQVVPRFVVKTIELYQTMNVRFGVMTVGPTGGGKSCCQRALQSAMGKLKEQNHDDPAMAQDVQTYIFNPKCITMGELYGEFNALTQEWTDGIASTFIRGAVSLTGQTE
;
A
#
# COMPACT_ATOMS: atom_id res chain seq x y z
N CYS A 1 -1.17 -16.63 0.65
CA CYS A 1 -0.84 -15.94 -0.62
C CYS A 1 -1.45 -16.64 -1.84
N GLU A 2 -1.20 -17.94 -2.04
CA GLU A 2 -1.70 -18.68 -3.22
C GLU A 2 -3.22 -18.61 -3.37
N GLU A 3 -3.95 -18.81 -2.27
CA GLU A 3 -5.41 -18.71 -2.26
C GLU A 3 -5.91 -17.31 -2.65
N ALA A 4 -5.16 -16.25 -2.29
CA ALA A 4 -5.50 -14.88 -2.67
C ALA A 4 -5.34 -14.66 -4.18
N LEU A 5 -4.35 -15.31 -4.80
CA LEU A 5 -4.17 -15.30 -6.27
C LEU A 5 -5.33 -16.03 -6.97
N VAL A 6 -5.70 -17.20 -6.46
CA VAL A 6 -6.83 -17.98 -7.01
C VAL A 6 -8.13 -17.20 -6.89
N ARG A 7 -8.40 -16.56 -5.76
CA ARG A 7 -9.60 -15.71 -5.56
C ARG A 7 -9.64 -14.53 -6.52
N ALA A 8 -8.47 -13.98 -6.88
CA ALA A 8 -8.33 -12.92 -7.86
C ALA A 8 -8.36 -13.41 -9.32
N GLY A 9 -8.54 -14.71 -9.58
CA GLY A 9 -8.53 -15.29 -10.92
C GLY A 9 -7.15 -15.31 -11.57
N LEU A 10 -6.07 -15.24 -10.78
CA LEU A 10 -4.70 -15.21 -11.26
C LEU A 10 -4.06 -16.60 -11.23
N GLN A 11 -3.17 -16.86 -12.18
CA GLN A 11 -2.37 -18.09 -12.18
C GLN A 11 -1.36 -18.06 -11.03
N VAL A 12 -1.34 -19.14 -10.25
CA VAL A 12 -0.33 -19.35 -9.21
C VAL A 12 1.00 -19.70 -9.88
N VAL A 13 1.90 -18.73 -9.94
CA VAL A 13 3.27 -18.93 -10.42
C VAL A 13 4.20 -18.88 -9.21
N PRO A 14 5.01 -19.91 -8.94
CA PRO A 14 5.87 -19.96 -7.75
C PRO A 14 6.76 -18.73 -7.60
N ARG A 15 7.35 -18.26 -8.71
CA ARG A 15 8.17 -17.04 -8.73
C ARG A 15 7.38 -15.78 -8.31
N PHE A 16 6.10 -15.70 -8.65
CA PHE A 16 5.25 -14.58 -8.26
C PHE A 16 4.98 -14.58 -6.76
N VAL A 17 4.68 -15.76 -6.19
CA VAL A 17 4.48 -15.94 -4.74
C VAL A 17 5.72 -15.51 -3.96
N VAL A 18 6.92 -15.94 -4.40
CA VAL A 18 8.19 -15.51 -3.80
C VAL A 18 8.33 -13.99 -3.84
N LYS A 19 8.02 -13.34 -4.97
CA LYS A 19 8.09 -11.87 -5.08
C LYS A 19 7.10 -11.15 -4.16
N THR A 20 5.93 -11.73 -3.90
CA THR A 20 4.98 -11.18 -2.92
C THR A 20 5.52 -11.30 -1.49
N ILE A 21 6.19 -12.40 -1.15
CA ILE A 21 6.84 -12.56 0.16
C ILE A 21 8.02 -11.60 0.33
N GLU A 22 8.87 -11.46 -0.70
CA GLU A 22 9.97 -10.49 -0.69
C GLU A 22 9.47 -9.05 -0.51
N LEU A 23 8.34 -8.69 -1.16
CA LEU A 23 7.72 -7.38 -0.99
C LEU A 23 7.33 -7.12 0.47
N TYR A 24 6.71 -8.11 1.13
CA TYR A 24 6.35 -8.05 2.55
C TYR A 24 7.60 -7.87 3.44
N GLN A 25 8.62 -8.71 3.23
CA GLN A 25 9.87 -8.63 4.00
C GLN A 25 10.54 -7.27 3.83
N THR A 26 10.50 -6.70 2.62
CA THR A 26 11.08 -5.38 2.35
C THR A 26 10.30 -4.27 3.07
N MET A 27 8.97 -4.34 3.07
CA MET A 27 8.11 -3.38 3.79
C MET A 27 8.34 -3.41 5.31
N ASN A 28 8.66 -4.57 5.89
CA ASN A 28 9.00 -4.68 7.31
C ASN A 28 10.32 -3.99 7.69
N VAL A 29 11.25 -3.81 6.75
CA VAL A 29 12.58 -3.24 7.00
C VAL A 29 12.70 -1.79 6.50
N ARG A 30 11.80 -1.35 5.61
CA ARG A 30 11.84 -0.05 4.95
C ARG A 30 10.43 0.54 4.84
N PHE A 31 10.29 1.79 5.29
CA PHE A 31 9.05 2.56 5.13
C PHE A 31 8.77 2.96 3.67
N GLY A 32 9.80 3.01 2.83
CA GLY A 32 9.69 3.34 1.40
C GLY A 32 10.12 2.16 0.52
N VAL A 33 9.22 1.67 -0.31
CA VAL A 33 9.45 0.54 -1.21
C VAL A 33 9.00 0.87 -2.62
N MET A 34 9.82 0.52 -3.62
CA MET A 34 9.50 0.70 -5.03
C MET A 34 9.42 -0.67 -5.73
N THR A 35 8.27 -0.97 -6.33
CA THR A 35 8.13 -2.15 -7.20
C THR A 35 8.43 -1.75 -8.64
N VAL A 36 9.50 -2.29 -9.21
CA VAL A 36 10.00 -1.91 -10.55
C VAL A 36 9.90 -3.10 -11.50
N GLY A 37 9.56 -2.82 -12.76
CA GLY A 37 9.45 -3.84 -13.80
C GLY A 37 8.61 -3.34 -14.98
N PRO A 38 8.60 -4.10 -16.10
CA PRO A 38 7.86 -3.72 -17.31
C PRO A 38 6.35 -3.65 -17.08
N THR A 39 5.65 -2.96 -17.98
CA THR A 39 4.18 -2.97 -18.04
C THR A 39 3.68 -4.40 -18.20
N GLY A 40 2.60 -4.76 -17.51
CA GLY A 40 2.10 -6.14 -17.48
C GLY A 40 2.90 -7.11 -16.60
N GLY A 41 4.01 -6.69 -15.97
CA GLY A 41 4.82 -7.54 -15.09
C GLY A 41 4.20 -7.89 -13.73
N GLY A 42 2.88 -7.73 -13.55
CA GLY A 42 2.17 -8.15 -12.32
C GLY A 42 2.41 -7.30 -11.07
N LYS A 43 3.06 -6.13 -11.16
CA LYS A 43 3.39 -5.26 -10.00
C LYS A 43 2.15 -4.89 -9.17
N SER A 44 1.10 -4.39 -9.81
CA SER A 44 -0.15 -4.03 -9.14
C SER A 44 -0.86 -5.26 -8.58
N CYS A 45 -0.81 -6.40 -9.28
CA CYS A 45 -1.34 -7.66 -8.78
C CYS A 45 -0.58 -8.14 -7.54
N CYS A 46 0.73 -7.93 -7.47
CA CYS A 46 1.57 -8.35 -6.35
C CYS A 46 1.19 -7.60 -5.08
N GLN A 47 1.03 -6.27 -5.16
CA GLN A 47 0.57 -5.45 -4.03
C GLN A 47 -0.83 -5.86 -3.55
N ARG A 48 -1.78 -6.08 -4.47
CA ARG A 48 -3.14 -6.53 -4.12
C ARG A 48 -3.17 -7.94 -3.54
N ALA A 49 -2.34 -8.85 -4.05
CA ALA A 49 -2.22 -10.20 -3.52
C ALA A 49 -1.68 -10.20 -2.08
N LEU A 50 -0.70 -9.33 -1.80
CA LEU A 50 -0.20 -9.13 -0.44
C LEU A 50 -1.28 -8.58 0.49
N GLN A 51 -1.98 -7.51 0.08
CA GLN A 51 -3.10 -6.92 0.82
C GLN A 51 -4.16 -7.96 1.16
N SER A 52 -4.62 -8.74 0.17
CA SER A 52 -5.63 -9.77 0.38
C SER A 52 -5.13 -10.92 1.26
N ALA A 53 -3.85 -11.27 1.18
CA ALA A 53 -3.26 -12.31 2.02
C ALA A 53 -3.21 -11.87 3.50
N MET A 54 -2.81 -10.63 3.77
CA MET A 54 -2.77 -10.07 5.13
C MET A 54 -4.17 -9.94 5.74
N GLY A 55 -5.14 -9.46 4.95
CA GLY A 55 -6.54 -9.39 5.38
C GLY A 55 -7.11 -10.77 5.76
N LYS A 56 -6.79 -11.81 4.98
CA LYS A 56 -7.20 -13.18 5.30
C LYS A 56 -6.55 -13.71 6.59
N LEU A 57 -5.27 -13.40 6.83
CA LEU A 57 -4.61 -13.78 8.09
C LEU A 57 -5.27 -13.10 9.30
N LYS A 58 -5.74 -11.87 9.14
CA LYS A 58 -6.54 -11.17 10.15
C LYS A 58 -7.88 -11.86 10.41
N GLU A 59 -8.61 -12.24 9.37
CA GLU A 59 -9.87 -13.00 9.50
C GLU A 59 -9.68 -14.35 10.23
N GLN A 60 -8.50 -14.96 10.10
CA GLN A 60 -8.15 -16.23 10.73
C GLN A 60 -7.64 -16.11 12.18
N ASN A 61 -7.59 -14.89 12.75
CA ASN A 61 -7.02 -14.61 14.08
C ASN A 61 -5.61 -15.20 14.25
N HIS A 62 -4.77 -15.04 13.23
CA HIS A 62 -3.39 -15.53 13.27
C HIS A 62 -2.59 -14.92 14.44
N ASP A 63 -1.73 -15.71 15.07
CA ASP A 63 -1.04 -15.36 16.33
C ASP A 63 -0.08 -14.16 16.20
N ASP A 64 0.43 -13.89 14.99
CA ASP A 64 1.29 -12.75 14.69
C ASP A 64 0.48 -11.51 14.25
N PRO A 65 0.29 -10.50 15.13
CA PRO A 65 -0.46 -9.29 14.80
C PRO A 65 0.22 -8.41 13.75
N ALA A 66 1.52 -8.58 13.49
CA ALA A 66 2.23 -7.85 12.45
C ALA A 66 1.95 -8.42 11.04
N MET A 67 1.56 -9.69 10.95
CA MET A 67 1.13 -10.31 9.68
C MET A 67 -0.38 -10.19 9.46
N ALA A 68 -1.16 -10.07 10.54
CA ALA A 68 -2.61 -10.06 10.56
C ALA A 68 -3.18 -8.62 10.64
N GLN A 69 -2.90 -7.79 9.64
CA GLN A 69 -3.31 -6.38 9.63
C GLN A 69 -4.36 -6.10 8.55
N ASP A 70 -5.23 -5.12 8.82
CA ASP A 70 -6.08 -4.55 7.77
C ASP A 70 -5.27 -3.52 6.98
N VAL A 71 -5.13 -3.75 5.68
CA VAL A 71 -4.24 -2.97 4.82
C VAL A 71 -5.10 -2.09 3.91
N GLN A 72 -5.05 -0.78 4.15
CA GLN A 72 -5.71 0.22 3.32
C GLN A 72 -4.74 0.72 2.23
N THR A 73 -5.21 0.75 0.98
CA THR A 73 -4.36 1.11 -0.18
C THR A 73 -4.91 2.37 -0.86
N TYR A 74 -4.06 3.40 -0.97
CA TYR A 74 -4.35 4.63 -1.71
C TYR A 74 -3.60 4.60 -3.05
N ILE A 75 -4.33 4.67 -4.17
CA ILE A 75 -3.75 4.62 -5.52
C ILE A 75 -4.06 5.94 -6.23
N PHE A 76 -3.03 6.64 -6.70
CA PHE A 76 -3.18 7.84 -7.51
C PHE A 76 -2.07 7.91 -8.56
N ASN A 77 -2.32 8.66 -9.64
CA ASN A 77 -1.32 8.93 -10.66
C ASN A 77 -0.61 10.25 -10.33
N PRO A 78 0.66 10.24 -9.90
CA PRO A 78 1.36 11.47 -9.53
C PRO A 78 1.59 12.41 -10.71
N LYS A 79 1.52 11.91 -11.96
CA LYS A 79 1.71 12.75 -13.16
C LYS A 79 0.46 13.51 -13.59
N CYS A 80 -0.71 13.21 -13.04
CA CYS A 80 -1.94 13.94 -13.36
C CYS A 80 -2.28 15.02 -12.33
N ILE A 81 -1.38 15.31 -11.40
CA ILE A 81 -1.57 16.23 -10.27
C ILE A 81 -0.39 17.20 -10.25
N THR A 82 -0.62 18.46 -9.88
CA THR A 82 0.47 19.43 -9.73
C THR A 82 1.33 19.13 -8.48
N MET A 83 2.56 19.65 -8.44
CA MET A 83 3.41 19.46 -7.26
C MET A 83 2.83 20.10 -5.99
N GLY A 84 2.17 21.26 -6.14
CA GLY A 84 1.48 21.94 -5.04
C GLY A 84 0.29 21.14 -4.51
N GLU A 85 -0.55 20.56 -5.37
CA GLU A 85 -1.65 19.70 -4.93
C GLU A 85 -1.16 18.36 -4.34
N LEU A 86 -0.02 17.83 -4.80
CA LEU A 86 0.52 16.57 -4.32
C LEU A 86 1.13 16.70 -2.92
N TYR A 87 2.03 17.67 -2.74
CA TYR A 87 2.82 17.84 -1.51
C TYR A 87 2.32 18.95 -0.58
N GLY A 88 1.47 19.84 -1.09
CA GLY A 88 1.08 21.08 -0.44
C GLY A 88 1.85 22.26 -1.02
N GLU A 89 1.24 23.44 -0.94
CA GLU A 89 1.85 24.69 -1.37
C GLU A 89 1.60 25.82 -0.37
N PHE A 90 2.57 26.71 -0.29
CA PHE A 90 2.48 27.93 0.51
C PHE A 90 2.06 29.08 -0.39
N ASN A 91 0.96 29.75 -0.04
CA ASN A 91 0.50 30.93 -0.76
C ASN A 91 1.12 32.18 -0.14
N ALA A 92 2.02 32.84 -0.87
CA ALA A 92 2.73 34.02 -0.40
C ALA A 92 1.82 35.26 -0.20
N LEU A 93 0.67 35.33 -0.86
CA LEU A 93 -0.27 36.45 -0.73
C LEU A 93 -1.14 36.32 0.53
N THR A 94 -1.66 35.12 0.80
CA THR A 94 -2.50 34.88 1.99
C THR A 94 -1.68 34.49 3.22
N GLN A 95 -0.41 34.14 3.02
CA GLN A 95 0.46 33.54 4.05
C GLN A 95 -0.09 32.23 4.63
N GLU A 96 -0.93 31.53 3.86
CA GLU A 96 -1.55 30.28 4.28
C GLU A 96 -0.87 29.07 3.63
N TRP A 97 -0.85 27.98 4.39
CA TRP A 97 -0.42 26.67 3.90
C TRP A 97 -1.64 25.88 3.43
N THR A 98 -1.60 25.39 2.19
CA THR A 98 -2.58 24.43 1.69
C THR A 98 -1.98 23.04 1.71
N ASP A 99 -2.66 22.11 2.35
CA ASP A 99 -2.21 20.73 2.45
C ASP A 99 -2.39 19.96 1.15
N GLY A 100 -1.38 19.17 0.80
CA GLY A 100 -1.43 18.27 -0.35
C GLY A 100 -2.17 16.97 -0.08
N ILE A 101 -2.45 16.24 -1.16
CA ILE A 101 -3.12 14.93 -1.11
C ILE A 101 -2.24 13.90 -0.39
N ALA A 102 -0.92 13.91 -0.60
CA ALA A 102 -0.03 12.93 0.03
C ALA A 102 0.01 13.08 1.56
N SER A 103 0.13 14.31 2.07
CA SER A 103 0.12 14.57 3.51
C SER A 103 -1.25 14.25 4.14
N THR A 104 -2.32 14.50 3.40
CA THR A 104 -3.69 14.14 3.82
C THR A 104 -3.87 12.62 3.96
N PHE A 105 -3.40 11.82 3.00
CA PHE A 105 -3.47 10.36 3.10
C PHE A 105 -2.65 9.80 4.27
N ILE A 106 -1.44 10.31 4.48
CA ILE A 106 -0.59 9.86 5.60
C ILE A 106 -1.24 10.16 6.94
N ARG A 107 -1.76 11.39 7.13
CA ARG A 107 -2.48 11.76 8.36
C ARG A 107 -3.71 10.89 8.58
N GLY A 108 -4.51 10.66 7.53
CA GLY A 108 -5.66 9.75 7.61
C GLY A 108 -5.27 8.34 8.03
N ALA A 109 -4.19 7.79 7.47
CA ALA A 109 -3.69 6.46 7.84
C ALA A 109 -3.23 6.38 9.31
N VAL A 110 -2.52 7.40 9.82
CA VAL A 110 -2.09 7.45 11.23
C VAL A 110 -3.29 7.56 12.18
N SER A 111 -4.29 8.36 11.83
CA SER A 111 -5.51 8.49 12.65
C SER A 111 -6.29 7.17 12.75
N LEU A 112 -6.31 6.37 11.67
CA LEU A 112 -6.95 5.04 11.68
C LEU A 112 -6.21 4.04 12.57
N THR A 113 -4.88 4.07 12.59
CA THR A 113 -4.10 3.17 13.46
C THR A 113 -4.34 3.40 14.95
N GLY A 114 -4.62 4.64 15.38
CA GLY A 114 -4.89 4.98 16.78
C GLY A 114 -6.29 4.64 17.31
N GLN A 115 -7.21 4.16 16.47
CA GLN A 115 -8.58 3.80 16.86
C GLN A 115 -8.77 2.29 17.12
N THR A 116 -7.71 1.49 16.94
CA THR A 116 -7.78 0.02 17.01
C THR A 116 -7.21 -0.54 18.33
N GLU A 117 -6.96 0.33 19.32
CA GLU A 117 -6.63 -0.03 20.71
C GLU A 117 -7.86 -0.04 21.62
#